data_AF-A0A2G9M440-F1
#
_entry.id   AF-A0A2G9M440-F1
#
_cell.length_a   1.000
_cell.length_b   1.000
_cell.length_c   1.000
_cell.angle_alpha   90.00
_cell.angle_beta   90.00
_cell.angle_gamma   90.00
#
_symmetry.space_group_name_H-M   'P 1'
#
loop_
_entity.id
_entity.type
_entity.pdbx_description
1 polymer ?
#
loop_
_entity_poly.entity_id
_entity_poly.type
_entity_poly.pdbx_seq_one_letter_code
_entity_poly.pdbx_strand_id
1 'polypeptide(L)'
;MAFSKTFPRKVMENAPPVWEEIRLSDEEEQQVEEECRRANFQLLDECLEEAKSLGIKHRINTDENQVSLAIALFEKRASHVVFWKESKTKEKFDKQYK
;
A
#
# COMPACT_ATOMS: atom_id res chain seq x y z
N MET A 1 -17.35 -2.05 8.81
CA MET A 1 -17.27 -3.50 8.50
C MET A 1 -15.79 -3.82 8.46
N ALA A 2 -15.32 -4.64 9.40
CA ALA A 2 -13.90 -4.88 9.56
C ALA A 2 -13.32 -5.71 8.39
N PHE A 3 -12.22 -5.25 7.81
CA PHE A 3 -11.39 -5.94 6.83
C PHE A 3 -10.86 -7.23 7.41
N SER A 4 -11.04 -8.33 6.67
CA SER A 4 -10.54 -9.64 7.04
C SER A 4 -9.84 -10.34 5.89
N LYS A 5 -8.82 -11.13 6.24
CA LYS A 5 -8.09 -11.96 5.30
C LYS A 5 -7.71 -13.29 5.94
N THR A 6 -7.80 -14.36 5.16
CA THR A 6 -7.46 -15.72 5.59
C THR A 6 -6.05 -16.10 5.21
N PHE A 7 -5.29 -16.65 6.16
CA PHE A 7 -3.93 -17.13 5.94
C PHE A 7 -3.81 -18.63 6.26
N PRO A 8 -2.98 -19.39 5.51
CA PRO A 8 -2.76 -20.81 5.79
C PRO A 8 -1.71 -21.00 6.89
N ARG A 9 -2.08 -21.68 7.96
CA ARG A 9 -1.18 -22.09 9.05
C ARG A 9 -0.71 -23.53 8.86
N LYS A 10 0.61 -23.74 8.82
CA LYS A 10 1.22 -25.08 8.83
C LYS A 10 1.44 -25.52 10.28
N VAL A 11 0.70 -26.53 10.72
CA VAL A 11 0.83 -27.10 12.08
C VAL A 11 1.84 -28.26 12.11
N MET A 12 1.95 -29.02 11.01
CA MET A 12 2.93 -30.11 10.82
C MET A 12 3.38 -30.18 9.34
N GLU A 13 4.59 -30.66 9.06
CA GLU A 13 5.17 -30.69 7.69
C GLU A 13 4.34 -31.49 6.67
N ASN A 14 3.61 -32.53 7.12
CA ASN A 14 2.83 -33.43 6.25
C ASN A 14 1.30 -33.30 6.42
N ALA A 15 0.80 -32.30 7.15
CA ALA A 15 -0.63 -32.07 7.35
C ALA A 15 -1.15 -30.95 6.43
N PRO A 16 -2.43 -31.00 6.01
CA PRO A 16 -3.05 -29.89 5.28
C PRO A 16 -3.06 -28.62 6.14
N PRO A 17 -2.88 -27.43 5.53
CA PRO A 17 -2.86 -26.18 6.28
C PRO A 17 -4.22 -25.89 6.90
N VAL A 18 -4.21 -25.42 8.15
CA VAL A 18 -5.40 -24.89 8.81
C VAL A 18 -5.55 -23.44 8.37
N TRP A 19 -6.69 -23.10 7.77
CA TRP A 19 -6.97 -21.74 7.34
C TRP A 19 -7.49 -20.92 8.52
N GLU A 20 -6.88 -19.76 8.74
CA GLU A 20 -7.24 -18.89 9.85
C GLU A 20 -7.60 -17.50 9.35
N GLU A 21 -8.76 -17.01 9.77
CA GLU A 21 -9.26 -15.69 9.43
C GLU A 21 -8.76 -14.66 10.44
N ILE A 22 -8.05 -13.64 9.95
CA ILE A 22 -7.64 -12.50 10.77
C ILE A 22 -8.46 -11.28 10.41
N ARG A 23 -8.96 -10.61 11.44
CA ARG A 23 -9.72 -9.38 11.35
C ARG A 23 -8.93 -8.23 11.96
N LEU A 24 -8.97 -7.08 11.30
CA LEU A 24 -8.53 -5.82 11.90
C LEU A 24 -9.65 -5.27 12.81
N SER A 25 -9.28 -4.57 13.88
CA SER A 25 -10.25 -3.74 14.59
C SER A 25 -10.52 -2.44 13.82
N ASP A 26 -11.62 -1.76 14.12
CA ASP A 26 -11.94 -0.47 13.50
C ASP A 26 -10.83 0.57 13.77
N GLU A 27 -10.18 0.53 14.93
CA GLU A 27 -9.04 1.39 15.29
C GLU A 27 -7.80 1.07 14.44
N GLU A 28 -7.48 -0.21 14.26
CA GLU A 28 -6.35 -0.67 13.42
C GLU A 28 -6.57 -0.25 11.96
N GLU A 29 -7.80 -0.30 11.46
CA GLU A 29 -8.11 0.15 10.11
C GLU A 29 -7.95 1.64 9.92
N GLN A 30 -8.43 2.45 10.86
CA GLN A 30 -8.27 3.90 10.78
C GLN A 30 -6.79 4.28 10.76
N GLN A 31 -5.96 3.63 11.59
CA GLN A 31 -4.52 3.84 11.60
C GLN A 31 -3.89 3.48 10.25
N VAL A 32 -4.23 2.32 9.68
CA VAL A 32 -3.70 1.88 8.38
C VAL A 32 -4.14 2.79 7.23
N GLU A 33 -5.37 3.29 7.27
CA GLU A 33 -5.88 4.25 6.28
C GLU A 33 -5.17 5.60 6.37
N GLU A 34 -4.91 6.08 7.59
CA GLU A 34 -4.17 7.32 7.82
C GLU A 34 -2.71 7.20 7.40
N GLU A 35 -2.05 6.08 7.72
CA GLU A 35 -0.70 5.76 7.27
C GLU A 35 -0.62 5.69 5.74
N CYS A 36 -1.55 4.99 5.11
CA CYS A 36 -1.63 4.88 3.65
C CYS A 36 -1.83 6.25 3.00
N ARG A 37 -2.72 7.09 3.57
CA ARG A 37 -2.93 8.46 3.09
C ARG A 37 -1.66 9.30 3.20
N ARG A 38 -0.97 9.24 4.35
CA ARG A 38 0.28 9.98 4.57
C ARG A 38 1.38 9.54 3.61
N ALA A 39 1.55 8.23 3.44
CA ALA A 39 2.54 7.66 2.53
C ALA A 39 2.26 8.05 1.07
N ASN A 40 1.00 7.96 0.64
CA ASN A 40 0.61 8.35 -0.71
C ASN A 40 0.77 9.87 -0.94
N PHE A 41 0.51 10.70 0.07
CA PHE A 41 0.75 12.14 -0.04
C PHE A 41 2.24 12.46 -0.25
N GLN A 42 3.13 11.80 0.49
CA GLN A 42 4.58 11.94 0.32
C GLN A 42 5.03 11.45 -1.07
N LEU A 43 4.51 10.31 -1.52
CA LEU A 43 4.77 9.78 -2.86
C LEU A 43 4.33 10.73 -3.97
N LEU A 44 3.22 11.44 -3.79
CA LEU A 44 2.74 12.41 -4.77
C LEU A 44 3.71 13.61 -4.87
N ASP A 45 4.22 14.10 -3.75
CA ASP A 45 5.21 15.18 -3.71
C ASP A 45 6.51 14.77 -4.42
N GLU A 46 7.00 13.56 -4.15
CA GLU A 46 8.15 12.98 -4.88
C GLU A 46 7.89 12.89 -6.39
N CYS A 47 6.69 12.45 -6.80
CA CYS A 47 6.31 12.35 -8.20
C CYS A 47 6.25 13.72 -8.89
N LEU A 48 5.84 14.77 -8.18
CA LEU A 48 5.83 16.14 -8.70
C LEU A 48 7.25 16.66 -8.93
N GLU A 49 8.17 16.45 -7.99
CA GLU A 49 9.57 16.85 -8.16
C GLU A 49 10.27 16.07 -9.28
N GLU A 50 10.02 14.76 -9.38
CA GLU A 50 10.51 13.94 -10.49
C GLU A 50 9.95 14.42 -11.83
N ALA A 51 8.64 14.70 -11.91
CA ALA A 51 8.00 15.19 -13.12
C ALA A 51 8.57 16.54 -13.58
N LYS A 52 8.83 17.48 -12.66
CA LYS A 52 9.51 18.76 -12.96
C LYS A 52 10.91 18.52 -13.53
N SER A 53 11.69 17.64 -12.89
CA SER A 53 13.06 17.33 -13.34
C SER A 53 13.09 16.73 -14.75
N LEU A 54 12.14 15.83 -15.06
CA LEU A 54 11.97 15.23 -16.38
C LEU A 54 11.50 16.25 -17.42
N GLY A 55 10.57 17.12 -17.04
CA GLY A 55 10.07 18.20 -17.88
C GLY A 55 11.17 19.15 -18.35
N ILE A 56 12.05 19.56 -17.44
CA ILE A 56 13.22 20.40 -17.74
C ILE A 56 14.20 19.65 -18.65
N LYS A 57 14.53 18.40 -18.32
CA LYS A 57 15.48 17.57 -19.07
C LYS A 57 15.07 17.38 -20.53
N HIS A 58 13.78 17.16 -20.77
CA HIS A 58 13.24 16.90 -22.12
C HIS A 58 12.67 18.15 -22.80
N ARG A 59 12.81 19.34 -22.19
CA ARG A 59 12.27 20.62 -22.68
C ARG A 59 10.76 20.62 -22.91
N ILE A 60 10.03 19.77 -22.21
CA ILE A 60 8.56 19.66 -22.26
C ILE A 60 7.91 20.30 -21.02
N ASN A 61 8.49 21.41 -20.56
CA ASN A 61 8.21 22.04 -19.27
C ASN A 61 6.89 22.85 -19.25
N THR A 62 5.81 22.24 -19.70
CA THR A 62 4.45 22.78 -19.63
C THR A 62 3.76 22.21 -18.41
N ASP A 63 2.96 23.02 -17.72
CA ASP A 63 2.25 22.61 -16.50
C ASP A 63 1.39 21.36 -16.75
N GLU A 64 0.72 21.27 -17.90
CA GLU A 64 -0.07 20.10 -18.31
C GLU A 64 0.75 18.80 -18.39
N ASN A 65 1.97 18.88 -18.95
CA ASN A 65 2.86 17.74 -19.08
C ASN A 65 3.42 17.31 -17.72
N GLN A 66 3.76 18.26 -16.85
CA GLN A 66 4.22 17.96 -15.50
C GLN A 66 3.14 17.25 -14.69
N VAL A 67 1.91 17.75 -14.74
CA VAL A 67 0.77 17.13 -14.07
C VAL A 67 0.51 15.73 -14.62
N SER A 68 0.52 15.57 -15.94
CA SER A 68 0.30 14.26 -16.59
C SER A 68 1.39 13.25 -16.22
N LEU A 69 2.65 13.68 -16.19
CA LEU A 69 3.78 12.84 -15.77
C LEU A 69 3.68 12.48 -14.28
N ALA A 70 3.35 13.43 -13.42
CA ALA A 70 3.21 13.17 -11.99
C ALA A 70 2.06 12.18 -11.71
N ILE A 71 0.92 12.31 -12.40
CA ILE A 71 -0.19 11.36 -12.32
C ILE A 71 0.27 9.97 -12.78
N ALA A 72 0.92 9.87 -13.94
CA ALA A 72 1.39 8.60 -14.47
C ALA A 72 2.41 7.91 -13.55
N LEU A 73 3.32 8.67 -12.92
CA LEU A 73 4.28 8.16 -11.94
C LEU A 73 3.57 7.71 -10.65
N PHE A 74 2.65 8.53 -10.15
CA PHE A 74 1.90 8.25 -8.94
C PHE A 74 1.05 6.98 -9.10
N GLU A 75 0.30 6.83 -10.18
CA GLU A 75 -0.53 5.63 -10.43
C GLU A 75 0.27 4.33 -10.50
N LYS A 76 1.55 4.39 -10.91
CA LYS A 76 2.43 3.22 -10.97
C LYS A 76 3.10 2.89 -9.64
N ARG A 77 3.26 3.88 -8.76
CA ARG A 77 3.98 3.73 -7.48
C ARG A 77 3.05 3.63 -6.27
N ALA A 78 1.91 4.32 -6.31
CA ALA A 78 0.96 4.37 -5.20
C ALA A 78 0.38 2.98 -4.93
N SER A 79 0.39 2.60 -3.66
CA SER A 79 -0.23 1.35 -3.21
C SER A 79 -1.64 1.63 -2.71
N HIS A 80 -2.57 0.75 -3.07
CA HIS A 80 -3.96 0.86 -2.64
C HIS A 80 -4.09 0.55 -1.15
N VAL A 81 -5.04 1.19 -0.45
CA VAL A 81 -5.35 0.96 0.98
C VAL A 81 -5.50 -0.52 1.31
N VAL A 82 -6.11 -1.29 0.42
CA VAL A 82 -6.29 -2.74 0.58
C VAL A 82 -4.94 -3.45 0.78
N PHE A 83 -3.90 -3.11 0.02
CA PHE A 83 -2.58 -3.72 0.18
C PHE A 83 -1.98 -3.46 1.57
N TRP A 84 -2.18 -2.27 2.10
CA TRP A 84 -1.75 -1.91 3.45
C TRP A 84 -2.51 -2.68 4.53
N LYS A 85 -3.84 -2.79 4.38
CA LYS A 85 -4.69 -3.60 5.26
C LYS A 85 -4.28 -5.08 5.24
N GLU A 86 -4.01 -5.64 4.06
CA GLU A 86 -3.51 -7.00 3.91
C GLU A 86 -2.15 -7.20 4.60
N SER A 87 -1.22 -6.27 4.41
CA SER A 87 0.10 -6.32 5.04
C SER A 87 -0.03 -6.31 6.56
N LYS A 88 -0.93 -5.48 7.11
CA LYS A 88 -1.20 -5.44 8.56
C LYS A 88 -1.83 -6.73 9.08
N THR A 89 -2.79 -7.31 8.35
CA THR A 89 -3.37 -8.61 8.73
C THR A 89 -2.33 -9.72 8.70
N LYS A 90 -1.38 -9.68 7.76
CA LYS A 90 -0.26 -10.63 7.70
C LYS A 90 0.71 -10.46 8.86
N GLU A 91 1.06 -9.23 9.23
CA GLU A 91 1.88 -8.97 10.43
C GLU A 91 1.22 -9.52 11.70
N LYS A 92 -0.11 -9.39 11.81
CA LYS A 92 -0.89 -9.92 12.94
C LYS A 92 -0.88 -11.46 12.94
N PHE A 93 -0.99 -12.10 11.78
CA PHE A 93 -0.82 -13.55 11.61
C PHE A 93 0.56 -14.00 12.09
N ASP A 94 1.60 -13.37 11.56
CA ASP A 94 2.98 -13.73 11.85
C ASP A 94 3.32 -13.51 13.34
N LYS A 95 2.71 -12.53 14.03
CA LYS A 95 2.86 -12.33 15.48
C LYS A 95 2.15 -13.38 16.33
N GLN A 96 1.00 -13.88 15.88
CA GLN A 96 0.24 -14.90 16.63
C GLN A 96 0.82 -16.30 16.45
N TYR A 97 1.55 -16.55 15.35
CA TYR A 97 1.97 -17.89 14.93
C TYR A 97 3.48 -18.07 14.69
N LYS A 98 4.31 -17.08 15.07
CA LYS A 98 5.75 -17.27 15.31
C LYS A 98 6.02 -17.80 16.70
#